data_AF-A0A810N3N8-F1
#
_entry.id   AF-A0A810N3N8-F1
#
_cell.length_a   1.000
_cell.length_b   1.000
_cell.length_c   1.000
_cell.angle_alpha   90.00
_cell.angle_beta   90.00
_cell.angle_gamma   90.00
#
_symmetry.space_group_name_H-M   'P 1'
#
loop_
_entity.id
_entity.type
_entity.pdbx_description
1 polymer ?
#
loop_
_entity_poly.entity_id
_entity_poly.type
_entity_poly.pdbx_seq_one_letter_code
_entity_poly.pdbx_strand_id
1 'polypeptide(L)'
;MSRVALLVTHTGRRRSTEHARTVAADLMEAGFEVRVVADEAEDLDLPGIVPVDGDTPADGAEIVFALGGDGTFLRAADLARPAKAPLLGINLGKVGFLAEAEINDLDQAVRDVVDRAYTVDERLTLDVRAEFDGGPTIESWALNEVSVEKGERAQMLELRVDVDGRPLSRYGCDGVVCATPTGSTAYAFSAGGRWCGRRWRRCCWCRSARTRCSAGRW
;
A
#
# COMPACT_ATOMS: atom_id res chain seq x y z
N MET A 1 12.11 26.52 -4.37
CA MET A 1 11.46 25.50 -3.53
C MET A 1 12.22 24.21 -3.76
N SER A 2 12.76 23.59 -2.71
CA SER A 2 13.35 22.25 -2.81
C SER A 2 12.23 21.26 -3.11
N ARG A 3 12.47 20.35 -4.06
CA ARG A 3 11.55 19.23 -4.33
C ARG A 3 11.86 18.15 -3.32
N VAL A 4 10.85 17.51 -2.76
CA VAL A 4 11.03 16.49 -1.71
C VAL A 4 10.59 15.15 -2.27
N ALA A 5 11.40 14.11 -2.09
CA ALA A 5 11.02 12.73 -2.38
C ALA A 5 11.17 11.89 -1.11
N LEU A 6 10.17 11.08 -0.78
CA LEU A 6 10.28 10.09 0.30
C LEU A 6 10.66 8.74 -0.30
N LEU A 7 11.71 8.11 0.21
CA LEU A 7 12.15 6.78 -0.16
C LEU A 7 11.77 5.79 0.94
N VAL A 8 11.06 4.72 0.56
CA VAL A 8 10.66 3.63 1.43
C VAL A 8 11.20 2.33 0.84
N THR A 9 12.02 1.61 1.59
CA THR A 9 12.70 0.40 1.12
C THR A 9 12.71 -0.69 2.19
N HIS A 10 12.89 -1.95 1.78
CA HIS A 10 13.04 -3.04 2.74
C HIS A 10 14.50 -3.44 2.85
N THR A 11 15.14 -3.08 3.95
CA THR A 11 16.60 -3.19 4.15
C THR A 11 17.09 -4.60 4.47
N GLY A 12 16.19 -5.55 4.74
CA GLY A 12 16.55 -6.96 5.02
C GLY A 12 17.21 -7.73 3.85
N ARG A 13 17.49 -7.09 2.69
CA ARG A 13 18.24 -7.68 1.57
C ARG A 13 19.29 -6.69 1.05
N ARG A 14 20.57 -7.09 1.07
CA ARG A 14 21.72 -6.28 0.60
C ARG A 14 21.58 -5.70 -0.82
N ARG A 15 20.93 -6.40 -1.75
CA ARG A 15 20.69 -5.86 -3.10
C ARG A 15 19.69 -4.70 -3.09
N SER A 16 18.71 -4.71 -2.20
CA SER A 16 17.69 -3.67 -2.14
C SER A 16 18.26 -2.34 -1.66
N THR A 17 19.29 -2.38 -0.80
CA THR A 17 19.97 -1.16 -0.32
C THR A 17 20.87 -0.54 -1.39
N GLU A 18 21.52 -1.34 -2.25
CA GLU A 18 22.33 -0.82 -3.38
C GLU A 18 21.49 0.01 -4.36
N HIS A 19 20.35 -0.52 -4.81
CA HIS A 19 19.46 0.22 -5.71
C HIS A 19 18.84 1.45 -5.03
N ALA A 20 18.51 1.36 -3.74
CA ALA A 20 18.01 2.51 -2.99
C ALA A 20 19.04 3.64 -2.89
N ARG A 21 20.33 3.30 -2.74
CA ARG A 21 21.42 4.28 -2.76
C ARG A 21 21.55 4.96 -4.12
N THR A 22 21.46 4.20 -5.22
CA THR A 22 21.49 4.76 -6.58
C THR A 22 20.35 5.75 -6.80
N VAL A 23 19.11 5.34 -6.51
CA VAL A 23 17.94 6.22 -6.66
C VAL A 23 18.06 7.48 -5.81
N ALA A 24 18.48 7.34 -4.55
CA ALA A 24 18.68 8.48 -3.67
C ALA A 24 19.74 9.43 -4.22
N ALA A 25 20.87 8.92 -4.72
CA ALA A 25 21.93 9.72 -5.31
C ALA A 25 21.44 10.48 -6.55
N ASP A 26 20.76 9.81 -7.47
CA ASP A 26 20.26 10.42 -8.71
C ASP A 26 19.22 11.52 -8.43
N LEU A 27 18.32 11.29 -7.45
CA LEU A 27 17.36 12.29 -7.01
C LEU A 27 18.05 13.50 -6.37
N MET A 28 19.06 13.27 -5.53
CA MET A 28 19.85 14.35 -4.93
C MET A 28 20.61 15.17 -5.99
N GLU A 29 21.21 14.53 -6.99
CA GLU A 29 21.87 15.20 -8.12
C GLU A 29 20.88 16.05 -8.93
N ALA A 30 19.63 15.57 -9.07
CA ALA A 30 18.53 16.31 -9.69
C ALA A 30 17.92 17.41 -8.79
N GLY A 31 18.47 17.65 -7.59
CA GLY A 31 18.07 18.73 -6.70
C GLY A 31 16.90 18.41 -5.76
N PHE A 32 16.61 17.12 -5.52
CA PHE A 32 15.66 16.71 -4.50
C PHE A 32 16.29 16.66 -3.11
N GLU A 33 15.52 17.05 -2.11
CA GLU A 33 15.70 16.59 -0.73
C GLU A 33 15.13 15.18 -0.62
N VAL A 34 16.01 14.20 -0.39
CA VAL A 34 15.61 12.80 -0.27
C VAL A 34 15.42 12.45 1.20
N ARG A 35 14.18 12.15 1.57
CA ARG A 35 13.79 11.67 2.90
C ARG A 35 13.78 10.16 2.93
N VAL A 36 14.20 9.57 4.04
CA VAL A 36 14.20 8.12 4.26
C VAL A 36 13.68 7.85 5.66
N VAL A 37 12.87 6.81 5.86
CA VAL A 37 12.45 6.40 7.21
C VAL A 37 13.70 6.11 8.06
N ALA A 38 13.79 6.62 9.30
CA ALA A 38 15.05 6.61 10.03
C ALA A 38 15.65 5.21 10.23
N ASP A 39 14.80 4.21 10.53
CA ASP A 39 15.20 2.79 10.64
C ASP A 39 15.91 2.29 9.37
N GLU A 40 15.58 2.84 8.21
CA GLU A 40 16.16 2.46 6.91
C GLU A 40 17.35 3.34 6.52
N ALA A 41 17.43 4.56 7.04
CA ALA A 41 18.49 5.50 6.74
C ALA A 41 19.86 4.98 7.22
N GLU A 42 19.89 4.32 8.38
CA GLU A 42 21.10 3.68 8.93
C GLU A 42 21.63 2.59 7.99
N ASP A 43 20.75 1.73 7.47
CA ASP A 43 21.11 0.67 6.52
C ASP A 43 21.55 1.23 5.16
N LEU A 44 21.01 2.39 4.77
CA LEU A 44 21.37 3.06 3.53
C LEU A 44 22.75 3.70 3.59
N ASP A 45 23.23 4.15 4.74
CA ASP A 45 24.58 4.72 4.95
C ASP A 45 25.03 5.63 3.79
N LEU A 46 24.15 6.58 3.41
CA LEU A 46 24.35 7.48 2.28
C LEU A 46 24.36 8.93 2.77
N PRO A 47 25.42 9.72 2.52
CA PRO A 47 25.46 11.11 2.93
C PRO A 47 24.43 11.94 2.14
N GLY A 48 23.80 12.90 2.80
CA GLY A 48 22.85 13.84 2.18
C GLY A 48 21.38 13.44 2.27
N ILE A 49 21.07 12.20 2.66
CA ILE A 49 19.69 11.79 2.96
C ILE A 49 19.22 12.44 4.27
N VAL A 50 17.92 12.72 4.35
CA VAL A 50 17.27 13.25 5.55
C VAL A 50 16.49 12.11 6.22
N PRO A 51 16.97 11.54 7.34
CA PRO A 51 16.18 10.58 8.10
C PRO A 51 14.93 11.28 8.66
N VAL A 52 13.78 10.63 8.51
CA VAL A 52 12.49 11.11 9.03
C VAL A 52 11.83 10.07 9.91
N ASP A 53 11.26 10.56 11.01
CA ASP A 53 10.52 9.80 12.01
C ASP A 53 9.13 10.40 12.22
N GLY A 54 8.23 9.59 12.77
CA GLY A 54 6.89 10.02 13.19
C GLY A 54 5.78 9.66 12.21
N ASP A 55 4.60 10.25 12.43
CA ASP A 55 3.36 9.83 11.79
C ASP A 55 3.18 10.36 10.35
N THR A 56 3.91 11.40 9.95
CA THR A 56 3.74 12.07 8.64
C THR A 56 5.03 12.29 7.84
N PRO A 57 5.83 11.24 7.57
CA PRO A 57 7.12 11.38 6.88
C PRO A 57 7.00 11.86 5.42
N ALA A 58 5.82 11.70 4.81
CA ALA A 58 5.55 12.13 3.44
C ALA A 58 5.02 13.58 3.33
N ASP A 59 4.87 14.32 4.43
CA ASP A 59 4.30 15.68 4.38
C ASP A 59 5.15 16.62 3.51
N GLY A 60 4.52 17.18 2.48
CA GLY A 60 5.18 18.03 1.49
C GLY A 60 6.06 17.28 0.49
N ALA A 61 6.05 15.94 0.49
CA ALA A 61 6.70 15.16 -0.55
C ALA A 61 5.98 15.35 -1.90
N GLU A 62 6.76 15.61 -2.95
CA GLU A 62 6.25 15.63 -4.33
C GLU A 62 5.91 14.21 -4.79
N ILE A 63 6.62 13.21 -4.29
CA ILE A 63 6.45 11.80 -4.64
C ILE A 63 7.03 10.89 -3.55
N VAL A 64 6.45 9.69 -3.42
CA VAL A 64 6.95 8.60 -2.59
C VAL A 64 7.43 7.47 -3.50
N PHE A 65 8.64 6.97 -3.26
CA PHE A 65 9.21 5.82 -3.95
C PHE A 65 9.16 4.60 -3.02
N ALA A 66 8.48 3.54 -3.46
CA ALA A 66 8.51 2.23 -2.82
C ALA A 66 9.47 1.31 -3.55
N LEU A 67 10.63 1.04 -2.96
CA LEU A 67 11.67 0.19 -3.52
C LEU A 67 11.63 -1.20 -2.88
N GLY A 68 10.96 -2.15 -3.53
CA GLY A 68 10.82 -3.49 -2.99
C GLY A 68 9.64 -4.26 -3.56
N GLY A 69 9.09 -5.18 -2.76
CA GLY A 69 7.92 -5.96 -3.15
C GLY A 69 6.60 -5.29 -2.77
N ASP A 70 5.50 -6.03 -2.94
CA ASP A 70 4.15 -5.54 -2.62
C ASP A 70 4.00 -5.10 -1.15
N GLY A 71 4.68 -5.76 -0.21
CA GLY A 71 4.69 -5.35 1.20
C GLY A 71 5.34 -3.97 1.43
N THR A 72 6.43 -3.67 0.72
CA THR A 72 7.06 -2.35 0.74
C THR A 72 6.12 -1.30 0.14
N PHE A 73 5.43 -1.65 -0.95
CA PHE A 73 4.45 -0.78 -1.59
C PHE A 73 3.28 -0.43 -0.65
N LEU A 74 2.72 -1.42 0.05
CA LEU A 74 1.62 -1.19 0.99
C LEU A 74 2.05 -0.30 2.17
N ARG A 75 3.25 -0.52 2.70
CA ARG A 75 3.79 0.34 3.76
C ARG A 75 4.00 1.77 3.25
N ALA A 76 4.56 1.93 2.06
CA ALA A 76 4.72 3.25 1.45
C ALA A 76 3.38 3.94 1.16
N ALA A 77 2.34 3.19 0.79
CA ALA A 77 0.99 3.72 0.61
C ALA A 77 0.40 4.26 1.91
N ASP A 78 0.69 3.63 3.05
CA ASP A 78 0.31 4.11 4.38
C ASP A 78 0.96 5.43 4.75
N LEU A 79 2.23 5.61 4.38
CA LEU A 79 2.93 6.88 4.56
C LEU A 79 2.48 7.96 3.55
N ALA A 80 2.16 7.58 2.31
CA ALA A 80 1.80 8.50 1.24
C ALA A 80 0.36 9.04 1.36
N ARG A 81 -0.58 8.22 1.84
CA ARG A 81 -2.01 8.57 1.87
C ARG A 81 -2.33 9.82 2.70
N PRO A 82 -1.82 10.00 3.93
CA PRO A 82 -2.08 11.22 4.71
C PRO A 82 -1.64 12.50 3.99
N ALA A 83 -0.48 12.43 3.34
CA ALA A 83 0.10 13.54 2.57
C ALA A 83 -0.53 13.73 1.18
N LYS A 84 -1.36 12.78 0.71
CA LYS A 84 -1.88 12.70 -0.66
C LYS A 84 -0.77 12.77 -1.72
N ALA A 85 0.40 12.23 -1.37
CA ALA A 85 1.55 12.21 -2.26
C ALA A 85 1.39 11.05 -3.27
N PRO A 86 1.71 11.28 -4.56
CA PRO A 86 1.83 10.20 -5.54
C PRO A 86 2.82 9.13 -5.06
N LEU A 87 2.51 7.86 -5.32
CA LEU A 87 3.33 6.72 -4.94
C LEU A 87 3.77 5.97 -6.21
N LEU A 88 5.09 5.83 -6.38
CA LEU A 88 5.71 5.05 -7.43
C LEU A 88 6.34 3.78 -6.84
N GLY A 89 5.90 2.63 -7.32
CA GLY A 89 6.42 1.33 -6.89
C GLY A 89 7.44 0.76 -7.86
N ILE A 90 8.61 0.39 -7.38
CA ILE A 90 9.67 -0.24 -8.17
C ILE A 90 9.99 -1.61 -7.58
N ASN A 91 9.85 -2.64 -8.41
CA ASN A 91 10.14 -4.00 -7.98
C ASN A 91 11.62 -4.32 -8.10
N LEU A 92 12.26 -4.59 -6.95
CA LEU A 92 13.66 -4.97 -6.88
C LEU A 92 13.90 -6.50 -6.87
N GLY A 93 12.87 -7.32 -7.16
CA GLY A 93 12.96 -8.78 -7.02
C GLY A 93 11.95 -9.57 -7.86
N LYS A 94 11.31 -10.59 -7.25
CA LYS A 94 10.30 -11.44 -7.93
C LYS A 94 9.10 -10.59 -8.35
N VAL A 95 8.56 -10.88 -9.55
CA VAL A 95 7.33 -10.28 -10.10
C VAL A 95 6.25 -10.13 -9.02
N GLY A 96 5.85 -8.88 -8.76
CA GLY A 96 4.77 -8.48 -7.85
C GLY A 96 3.64 -7.84 -8.66
N PHE A 97 2.46 -7.71 -8.07
CA PHE A 97 1.28 -7.21 -8.80
C PHE A 97 1.09 -5.69 -8.70
N LEU A 98 1.76 -5.03 -7.74
CA LEU A 98 1.55 -3.62 -7.43
C LEU A 98 2.61 -2.69 -8.01
N ALA A 99 3.85 -3.15 -8.12
CA ALA A 99 4.96 -2.37 -8.64
C ALA A 99 4.79 -2.04 -10.13
N GLU A 100 5.16 -0.82 -10.51
CA GLU A 100 4.91 -0.23 -11.83
C GLU A 100 6.15 -0.29 -12.73
N ALA A 101 7.36 -0.28 -12.14
CA ALA A 101 8.62 -0.39 -12.87
C ALA A 101 9.45 -1.61 -12.42
N GLU A 102 10.14 -2.22 -13.37
CA GLU A 102 11.19 -3.20 -13.09
C GLU A 102 12.52 -2.49 -12.82
N ILE A 103 13.43 -3.19 -12.15
CA ILE A 103 14.78 -2.71 -11.83
C ILE A 103 15.58 -2.22 -13.05
N ASN A 104 15.28 -2.74 -14.24
CA ASN A 104 15.96 -2.37 -15.49
C ASN A 104 15.54 -0.98 -15.99
N ASP A 105 14.38 -0.48 -15.53
CA ASP A 105 13.83 0.81 -15.93
C ASP A 105 14.01 1.88 -14.84
N LEU A 106 14.81 1.59 -13.80
CA LEU A 106 15.01 2.45 -12.65
C LEU A 106 15.48 3.87 -13.03
N ASP A 107 16.53 3.94 -13.85
CA ASP A 107 17.09 5.21 -14.31
C ASP A 107 16.06 6.03 -15.11
N GLN A 108 15.26 5.36 -15.93
CA GLN A 108 14.23 6.02 -16.72
C GLN A 108 13.09 6.52 -15.83
N ALA A 109 12.66 5.72 -14.86
CA ALA A 109 11.63 6.11 -13.90
C ALA A 109 12.05 7.32 -13.06
N VAL A 110 13.32 7.38 -12.62
CA VAL A 110 13.86 8.57 -11.93
C VAL A 110 13.84 9.78 -12.85
N ARG A 111 14.30 9.66 -14.11
CA ARG A 111 14.26 10.76 -15.09
C ARG A 111 12.83 11.26 -15.33
N ASP A 112 11.88 10.35 -15.53
CA ASP A 112 10.48 10.71 -15.74
C ASP A 112 9.91 11.48 -14.54
N VAL A 113 10.30 11.11 -13.32
CA VAL A 113 9.93 11.87 -12.10
C VAL A 113 10.60 13.23 -12.06
N VAL A 114 11.88 13.31 -12.38
CA VAL A 114 12.64 14.57 -12.44
C VAL A 114 12.00 15.53 -13.45
N ASP A 115 11.65 15.04 -14.63
CA ASP A 115 11.05 15.81 -15.72
C ASP A 115 9.53 16.00 -15.58
N ARG A 116 8.92 15.37 -14.56
CA ARG A 116 7.45 15.29 -14.37
C ARG A 116 6.72 14.71 -15.58
N ALA A 117 7.38 13.80 -16.30
CA ALA A 117 6.87 13.07 -17.45
C ALA A 117 6.12 11.80 -17.01
N TYR A 118 5.19 11.93 -16.05
CA TYR A 118 4.38 10.82 -15.56
C TYR A 118 2.91 11.22 -15.40
N THR A 119 2.04 10.22 -15.33
CA THR A 119 0.61 10.39 -15.03
C THR A 119 0.30 9.76 -13.68
N VAL A 120 -0.56 10.41 -12.89
CA VAL A 120 -1.03 9.88 -11.61
C VAL A 120 -2.41 9.26 -11.81
N ASP A 121 -2.53 7.96 -11.51
CA ASP A 121 -3.79 7.23 -11.52
C ASP A 121 -4.32 7.03 -10.10
N GLU A 122 -5.58 7.40 -9.89
CA GLU A 122 -6.28 7.15 -8.62
C GLU A 122 -6.59 5.66 -8.43
N ARG A 123 -6.35 5.15 -7.22
CA ARG A 123 -6.66 3.76 -6.85
C ARG A 123 -7.83 3.71 -5.88
N LEU A 124 -8.69 2.70 -6.05
CA LEU A 124 -9.78 2.45 -5.11
C LEU A 124 -9.20 1.95 -3.79
N THR A 125 -9.70 2.50 -2.68
CA THR A 125 -9.40 2.06 -1.31
C THR A 125 -10.69 1.67 -0.58
N LEU A 126 -10.55 0.97 0.54
CA LEU A 126 -11.62 0.69 1.47
C LEU A 126 -11.43 1.56 2.71
N ASP A 127 -12.46 2.31 3.10
CA ASP A 127 -12.54 2.89 4.44
C ASP A 127 -13.28 1.91 5.34
N VAL A 128 -12.71 1.65 6.51
CA VAL A 128 -13.08 0.54 7.39
C VAL A 128 -13.49 1.08 8.74
N ARG A 129 -14.64 0.63 9.22
CA ARG A 129 -15.11 0.94 10.56
C ARG A 129 -15.53 -0.34 11.27
N ALA A 130 -14.87 -0.61 12.40
CA ALA A 130 -15.19 -1.70 13.29
C ALA A 130 -15.85 -1.14 14.56
N GLU A 131 -17.07 -1.60 14.82
CA GLU A 131 -17.87 -1.20 15.99
C GLU A 131 -18.05 -2.41 16.89
N PHE A 132 -17.79 -2.22 18.18
CA PHE A 132 -17.92 -3.27 19.20
C PHE A 132 -18.95 -2.83 20.23
N ASP A 133 -19.80 -3.75 20.67
CA ASP A 133 -20.80 -3.47 21.70
C ASP A 133 -20.10 -3.06 23.01
N GLY A 134 -20.30 -1.79 23.41
CA GLY A 134 -19.67 -1.22 24.60
C GLY A 134 -18.16 -0.96 24.48
N GLY A 135 -17.57 -1.12 23.29
CA GLY A 135 -16.15 -0.89 23.02
C GLY A 135 -15.90 0.37 22.17
N PRO A 136 -14.63 0.76 22.01
CA PRO A 136 -14.26 1.86 21.13
C PRO A 136 -14.55 1.50 19.67
N THR A 137 -15.00 2.48 18.89
CA THR A 137 -15.03 2.36 17.42
C THR A 137 -13.61 2.49 16.90
N ILE A 138 -13.21 1.56 16.03
CA ILE A 138 -11.92 1.59 15.35
C ILE A 138 -12.16 1.98 13.90
N GLU A 139 -11.45 2.99 13.42
CA GLU A 139 -11.47 3.42 12.03
C GLU A 139 -10.10 3.16 11.40
N SER A 140 -10.09 2.64 10.18
CA SER A 140 -8.89 2.30 9.43
C SER A 140 -9.20 2.32 7.94
N TRP A 141 -8.23 1.94 7.12
CA TRP A 141 -8.39 1.88 5.68
C TRP A 141 -7.56 0.72 5.11
N ALA A 142 -7.86 0.31 3.87
CA ALA A 142 -7.10 -0.71 3.17
C ALA A 142 -6.97 -0.40 1.69
N LEU A 143 -5.76 -0.58 1.13
CA LEU A 143 -5.53 -0.53 -0.31
C LEU A 143 -5.93 -1.85 -0.98
N ASN A 144 -5.60 -2.99 -0.36
CA ASN A 144 -5.83 -4.30 -0.93
C ASN A 144 -7.14 -4.91 -0.42
N GLU A 145 -7.18 -5.32 0.85
CA GLU A 145 -8.35 -5.94 1.43
C GLU A 145 -8.48 -5.69 2.93
N VAL A 146 -9.68 -5.94 3.43
CA VAL A 146 -9.96 -6.14 4.84
C VAL A 146 -10.31 -7.59 5.04
N SER A 147 -9.60 -8.28 5.94
CA SER A 147 -10.00 -9.60 6.39
C SER A 147 -10.56 -9.59 7.82
N VAL A 148 -11.63 -10.36 8.03
CA VAL A 148 -12.13 -10.72 9.36
C VAL A 148 -11.92 -12.20 9.49
N GLU A 149 -11.19 -12.63 10.49
CA GLU A 149 -10.83 -14.04 10.67
C GLU A 149 -11.12 -14.48 12.11
N LYS A 150 -11.29 -15.79 12.31
CA LYS A 150 -11.42 -16.34 13.66
C LYS A 150 -10.11 -16.15 14.43
N GLY A 151 -10.20 -15.62 15.65
CA GLY A 151 -9.05 -15.50 16.55
C GLY A 151 -8.54 -16.85 17.04
N GLU A 152 -9.46 -17.79 17.29
CA GLU A 152 -9.14 -19.16 17.70
C GLU A 152 -9.47 -20.18 16.62
N ARG A 153 -8.57 -21.13 16.37
CA ARG A 153 -8.72 -22.10 15.26
C ARG A 153 -9.90 -23.08 15.44
N ALA A 154 -10.33 -23.33 16.67
CA ALA A 154 -11.28 -24.40 17.01
C ALA A 154 -12.76 -24.05 16.84
N GLN A 155 -13.10 -22.77 16.58
CA GLN A 155 -14.49 -22.31 16.52
C GLN A 155 -14.83 -21.75 15.14
N MET A 156 -16.03 -22.07 14.65
CA MET A 156 -16.59 -21.51 13.42
C MET A 156 -17.28 -20.18 13.75
N LEU A 157 -17.09 -19.17 12.90
CA LEU A 157 -17.80 -17.90 13.01
C LEU A 157 -19.15 -17.99 12.29
N GLU A 158 -20.20 -17.46 12.92
CA GLU A 158 -21.47 -17.17 12.23
C GLU A 158 -21.51 -15.69 11.86
N LEU A 159 -21.64 -15.42 10.56
CA LEU A 159 -21.39 -14.12 9.98
C LEU A 159 -22.51 -13.70 9.05
N ARG A 160 -23.01 -12.48 9.25
CA ARG A 160 -24.06 -11.88 8.42
C ARG A 160 -23.46 -10.76 7.55
N VAL A 161 -23.68 -10.81 6.25
CA VAL A 161 -23.23 -9.77 5.33
C VAL A 161 -24.43 -8.93 4.92
N ASP A 162 -24.31 -7.62 5.13
CA ASP A 162 -25.30 -6.63 4.73
C ASP A 162 -24.67 -5.73 3.64
N VAL A 163 -25.41 -5.41 2.58
CA VAL A 163 -24.99 -4.46 1.51
C VAL A 163 -25.99 -3.32 1.46
N ASP A 164 -25.50 -2.08 1.53
CA ASP A 164 -26.32 -0.86 1.57
C ASP A 164 -27.43 -0.93 2.65
N GLY A 165 -27.07 -1.47 3.82
CA GLY A 165 -27.96 -1.64 4.97
C GLY A 165 -28.96 -2.80 4.86
N ARG A 166 -28.93 -3.58 3.77
CA ARG A 166 -29.85 -4.70 3.53
C ARG A 166 -29.16 -6.04 3.73
N PRO A 167 -29.78 -7.01 4.42
CA PRO A 167 -29.25 -8.36 4.51
C PRO A 167 -29.10 -8.99 3.14
N LEU A 168 -27.89 -9.45 2.86
CA LEU A 168 -27.61 -10.26 1.69
C LEU A 168 -27.65 -11.75 2.08
N SER A 169 -26.79 -12.15 3.03
CA SER A 169 -26.59 -13.57 3.37
C SER A 169 -26.05 -13.78 4.78
N ARG A 170 -26.22 -15.00 5.31
CA ARG A 170 -25.56 -15.52 6.52
C ARG A 170 -24.72 -16.75 6.19
N TYR A 171 -23.59 -16.90 6.85
CA TYR A 171 -22.64 -17.98 6.60
C TYR A 171 -22.01 -18.47 7.90
N GLY A 172 -21.78 -19.78 8.00
CA GLY A 172 -20.84 -20.40 8.94
C GLY A 172 -19.49 -20.60 8.24
N CYS A 173 -18.39 -20.15 8.85
CA CYS A 173 -17.13 -19.92 8.14
C CYS A 173 -15.93 -19.64 9.07
N ASP A 174 -14.74 -19.57 8.48
CA ASP A 174 -13.50 -19.19 9.19
C ASP A 174 -13.21 -17.68 9.16
N GLY A 175 -13.87 -16.90 8.28
CA GLY A 175 -13.66 -15.46 8.10
C GLY A 175 -14.11 -14.92 6.75
N VAL A 176 -13.98 -13.58 6.50
CA VAL A 176 -14.15 -12.86 5.21
C VAL A 176 -13.00 -12.06 4.77
N VAL A 177 -12.97 -11.87 3.46
CA VAL A 177 -12.15 -10.89 2.78
C VAL A 177 -13.07 -9.95 2.01
N CYS A 178 -12.94 -8.65 2.22
CA CYS A 178 -13.50 -7.62 1.36
C CYS A 178 -12.34 -6.94 0.64
N ALA A 179 -12.23 -7.11 -0.68
CA ALA A 179 -11.09 -6.66 -1.45
C ALA A 179 -11.43 -5.50 -2.40
N THR A 180 -10.42 -4.69 -2.70
CA THR A 180 -10.42 -3.77 -3.84
C THR A 180 -10.05 -4.54 -5.12
N PRO A 181 -10.20 -3.94 -6.32
CA PRO A 181 -9.63 -4.50 -7.53
C PRO A 181 -8.12 -4.79 -7.40
N THR A 182 -7.40 -3.91 -6.72
CA THR A 182 -5.96 -4.04 -6.43
C THR A 182 -5.69 -5.27 -5.55
N GLY A 183 -6.45 -5.49 -4.48
CA GLY A 183 -6.33 -6.66 -3.61
C GLY A 183 -6.86 -7.96 -4.21
N SER A 184 -7.53 -7.92 -5.37
CA SER A 184 -8.08 -9.14 -6.00
C SER A 184 -7.00 -10.15 -6.42
N THR A 185 -5.75 -9.72 -6.56
CA THR A 185 -4.58 -10.58 -6.85
C THR A 185 -3.83 -11.03 -5.59
N ALA A 186 -4.21 -10.52 -4.42
CA ALA A 186 -3.55 -10.79 -3.15
C ALA A 186 -4.29 -11.92 -2.39
N TYR A 187 -4.63 -11.72 -1.12
CA TYR A 187 -5.25 -12.76 -0.29
C TYR A 187 -6.60 -13.23 -0.86
N ALA A 188 -7.35 -12.33 -1.50
CA ALA A 188 -8.60 -12.67 -2.16
C ALA A 188 -8.43 -13.75 -3.24
N PHE A 189 -7.32 -13.76 -3.99
CA PHE A 189 -7.03 -14.79 -4.98
C PHE A 189 -6.77 -16.14 -4.31
N SER A 190 -5.95 -16.16 -3.26
CA SER A 190 -5.66 -17.35 -2.45
C SER A 190 -6.92 -17.93 -1.80
N ALA A 191 -7.88 -17.09 -1.42
CA ALA A 191 -9.18 -17.49 -0.90
C ALA A 191 -10.16 -18.02 -1.99
N GLY A 192 -9.71 -18.15 -3.24
CA GLY A 192 -10.49 -18.64 -4.38
C GLY A 192 -11.21 -17.56 -5.18
N GLY A 193 -10.88 -16.29 -4.96
CA GLY A 193 -11.40 -15.14 -5.69
C GLY A 193 -10.93 -15.07 -7.14
N ARG A 194 -11.73 -14.42 -8.00
CA ARG A 194 -11.36 -14.15 -9.40
C ARG A 194 -10.68 -12.80 -9.51
N TRP A 195 -9.72 -12.70 -10.44
CA TRP A 195 -9.06 -11.46 -10.78
C TRP A 195 -10.07 -10.42 -11.30
N CYS A 196 -9.97 -9.20 -10.78
CA CYS A 196 -10.71 -8.06 -11.25
C CYS A 196 -9.76 -7.02 -11.86
N GLY A 197 -10.01 -6.63 -13.11
CA GLY A 197 -9.24 -5.57 -13.75
C GLY A 197 -9.35 -4.22 -13.02
N ARG A 198 -8.36 -3.34 -13.22
CA ARG A 198 -8.24 -2.04 -12.50
C ARG A 198 -9.42 -1.06 -12.72
N ARG A 199 -10.25 -1.27 -13.75
CA ARG A 199 -11.44 -0.43 -14.06
C ARG A 199 -12.69 -0.74 -13.24
N TRP A 200 -12.70 -1.81 -12.45
CA TRP A 200 -13.87 -2.19 -11.67
C TRP A 200 -14.05 -1.31 -10.43
N ARG A 201 -15.25 -0.76 -10.21
CA ARG A 201 -15.49 0.17 -9.09
C ARG A 201 -15.68 -0.53 -7.74
N ARG A 202 -15.96 -1.83 -7.72
CA ARG A 202 -16.08 -2.69 -6.53
C ARG A 202 -15.81 -4.15 -6.93
N CYS A 203 -14.95 -4.85 -6.20
CA CYS A 203 -14.80 -6.30 -6.30
C CYS A 203 -14.89 -6.94 -4.93
N CYS A 204 -16.12 -7.06 -4.42
CA CYS A 204 -16.34 -7.75 -3.16
C CYS A 204 -16.39 -9.26 -3.45
N TRP A 205 -15.39 -10.00 -3.00
CA TRP A 205 -15.38 -11.45 -3.07
C TRP A 205 -15.64 -12.04 -1.69
N CYS A 206 -16.87 -12.46 -1.49
CA CYS A 206 -17.35 -12.88 -0.19
C CYS A 206 -17.07 -14.37 0.05
N ARG A 207 -16.35 -14.66 1.12
CA ARG A 207 -16.84 -15.60 2.12
C ARG A 207 -16.96 -14.81 3.43
N SER A 208 -18.12 -14.26 3.83
CA SER A 208 -18.62 -14.11 5.24
C SER A 208 -18.02 -13.21 6.36
N ALA A 209 -18.44 -11.94 6.64
CA ALA A 209 -18.34 -11.22 7.96
C ALA A 209 -18.92 -9.79 8.00
N ARG A 210 -19.29 -9.31 9.21
CA ARG A 210 -19.70 -7.92 9.50
C ARG A 210 -18.51 -6.99 9.73
N THR A 211 -18.14 -6.31 8.67
CA THR A 211 -17.34 -5.08 8.71
C THR A 211 -18.01 -4.11 7.75
N ARG A 212 -18.17 -2.84 8.16
CA ARG A 212 -18.63 -1.81 7.22
C ARG A 212 -17.40 -1.31 6.47
N CYS A 213 -17.31 -1.70 5.20
CA CYS A 213 -16.36 -1.14 4.26
C CYS A 213 -17.11 -0.19 3.33
N SER A 214 -16.61 1.03 3.19
CA SER A 214 -17.07 1.97 2.17
C SER A 214 -15.96 2.23 1.15
N ALA A 215 -16.33 2.59 -0.07
CA ALA A 215 -15.39 2.80 -1.16
C ALA A 215 -14.78 4.21 -1.07
N GLY A 216 -13.47 4.29 -0.86
CA GLY A 216 -12.68 5.51 -0.91
C GLY A 216 -11.89 5.61 -2.22
N ARG A 217 -11.30 6.80 -2.46
CA ARG A 217 -10.31 7.02 -3.54
C ARG A 217 -9.02 7.49 -2.91
N TRP A 218 -7.91 6.95 -3.38
CA TRP A 218 -6.56 7.47 -3.18
C TRP A 218 -6.11 8.11 -4.48
#